data_AF-A0A929YWL1-F1
#
_entry.id   AF-A0A929YWL1-F1
#
_cell.length_a   1.000
_cell.length_b   1.000
_cell.length_c   1.000
_cell.angle_alpha   90.00
_cell.angle_beta   90.00
_cell.angle_gamma   90.00
#
_symmetry.space_group_name_H-M   'P 1'
#
loop_
_entity.id
_entity.type
_entity.pdbx_description
1 polymer ?
#
loop_
_entity_poly.entity_id
_entity_poly.type
_entity_poly.pdbx_seq_one_letter_code
_entity_poly.pdbx_strand_id
1 'polypeptide(L)'
;MLKKIEIRRFSFYIFLFIFILSIFILYNDIHSHKTDSIKISDKILEITKIEKKSSNTIIFCNNYIINQNNSDYKIGDIIKVSGLVKDILFEDNLQYALYLKSKGYDYKIDYPQIEYIGYKNSLKRYINIFRNNIISTIDYIYTDNN
;
A
#
# COMPACT_ATOMS: atom_id res chain seq x y z
N MET A 1 45.43 -42.05 7.68
CA MET A 1 43.96 -41.92 7.88
C MET A 1 43.57 -40.88 8.95
N LEU A 2 44.30 -40.77 10.06
CA LEU A 2 43.98 -39.87 11.20
C LEU A 2 43.80 -38.38 10.82
N LYS A 3 44.73 -37.78 10.06
CA LYS A 3 44.62 -36.38 9.60
C LYS A 3 43.32 -36.07 8.83
N LYS A 4 42.80 -37.02 8.05
CA LYS A 4 41.59 -36.81 7.22
C LYS A 4 40.32 -36.77 8.08
N ILE A 5 40.32 -37.47 9.22
CA ILE A 5 39.24 -37.47 10.21
C ILE A 5 39.24 -36.16 11.02
N GLU A 6 40.42 -35.67 11.41
CA GLU A 6 40.57 -34.39 12.10
C GLU A 6 40.11 -33.20 11.24
N ILE A 7 40.51 -33.17 9.96
CA ILE A 7 40.08 -32.13 9.01
C ILE A 7 38.55 -32.12 8.83
N ARG A 8 37.91 -33.30 8.79
CA ARG A 8 36.44 -33.41 8.72
C ARG A 8 35.76 -32.83 9.96
N ARG A 9 36.30 -33.11 11.15
CA ARG A 9 35.77 -32.56 12.41
C ARG A 9 35.96 -31.05 12.49
N PHE A 10 37.13 -30.55 12.10
CA PHE A 10 37.41 -29.11 12.08
C PHE A 10 36.50 -28.35 11.11
N SER A 11 36.27 -28.91 9.91
CA SER A 11 35.36 -28.35 8.92
C SER A 11 33.91 -28.26 9.43
N PHE A 12 33.48 -29.25 10.24
CA PHE A 12 32.16 -29.23 10.87
C PHE A 12 32.01 -28.07 11.88
N TYR A 13 33.04 -27.80 12.68
CA TYR A 13 33.01 -26.66 13.61
C TYR A 13 33.03 -25.31 12.91
N ILE A 14 33.78 -25.18 11.80
CA ILE A 14 33.73 -23.98 10.95
C ILE A 14 32.33 -23.78 10.38
N PHE A 15 31.72 -24.84 9.86
CA PHE A 15 30.35 -24.78 9.35
C PHE A 15 29.37 -24.33 10.42
N LEU A 16 29.44 -24.92 11.62
CA LEU A 16 28.57 -24.57 12.74
C LEU A 16 28.73 -23.09 13.14
N PHE A 17 29.97 -22.59 13.17
CA PHE A 17 30.26 -21.20 13.48
C PHE A 17 29.64 -20.25 12.44
N ILE A 18 29.84 -20.53 11.14
CA ILE A 18 29.25 -19.74 10.05
C ILE A 18 27.71 -19.78 10.10
N PHE A 19 27.14 -20.95 10.40
CA PHE A 19 25.70 -21.12 10.50
C PHE A 19 25.10 -20.29 11.65
N ILE A 20 25.71 -20.33 12.84
CA ILE A 20 25.28 -19.53 13.99
C ILE A 20 25.44 -18.04 13.70
N LEU A 21 26.56 -17.62 13.10
CA LEU A 21 26.79 -16.24 12.71
C LEU A 21 25.71 -15.75 11.72
N SER A 22 25.34 -16.59 10.76
CA SER A 22 24.30 -16.29 9.77
C SER A 22 22.93 -16.12 10.42
N ILE A 23 22.57 -16.99 11.37
CA ILE A 23 21.35 -16.84 12.17
C ILE A 23 21.36 -15.54 12.96
N PHE A 24 22.49 -15.20 13.58
CA PHE A 24 22.61 -13.98 14.37
C PHE A 24 22.49 -12.72 13.51
N ILE A 25 23.10 -12.70 12.33
CA ILE A 25 22.96 -11.61 11.35
C ILE A 25 21.50 -11.48 10.93
N LEU A 26 20.84 -12.57 10.53
CA LEU A 26 19.41 -12.57 10.17
C LEU A 26 18.52 -12.07 11.31
N TYR A 27 18.76 -12.55 12.53
CA TYR A 27 18.02 -12.13 13.71
C TYR A 27 18.16 -10.63 13.97
N ASN A 28 19.38 -10.11 13.91
CA ASN A 28 19.64 -8.68 14.06
C ASN A 28 19.04 -7.85 12.94
N ASP A 29 19.09 -8.34 11.70
CA ASP A 29 18.53 -7.63 10.55
C ASP A 29 17.01 -7.50 10.70
N ILE A 30 16.33 -8.60 11.06
CA ILE A 30 14.89 -8.64 11.35
C ILE A 30 14.53 -7.71 12.53
N HIS A 31 15.33 -7.70 13.60
CA HIS A 31 15.06 -6.84 14.77
C HIS A 31 15.46 -5.37 14.58
N SER A 32 16.41 -5.08 13.69
CA SER A 32 16.87 -3.72 13.41
C SER A 32 15.96 -2.97 12.44
N HIS A 33 15.16 -3.70 11.65
CA HIS A 33 14.00 -3.14 10.95
C HIS A 33 12.93 -2.73 11.96
N LYS A 34 13.22 -1.66 12.70
CA LYS A 34 12.19 -0.86 13.34
C LYS A 34 11.22 -0.42 12.26
N THR A 35 9.95 -0.59 12.58
CA THR A 35 8.76 -0.16 11.86
C THR A 35 8.66 1.36 11.82
N ASP A 36 9.73 2.03 11.43
CA ASP A 36 9.82 3.47 11.46
C ASP A 36 8.97 4.00 10.33
N SER A 37 7.77 4.43 10.70
CA SER A 37 6.89 5.15 9.80
C SER A 37 7.63 6.41 9.32
N ILE A 38 7.84 6.52 8.01
CA ILE A 38 8.58 7.63 7.42
C ILE A 38 7.58 8.76 7.19
N LYS A 39 7.86 9.94 7.74
CA LYS A 39 7.08 11.13 7.45
C LYS A 39 7.33 11.58 6.01
N ILE A 40 6.28 11.63 5.21
CA ILE A 40 6.32 12.22 3.88
C ILE A 40 5.63 13.59 3.90
N SER A 41 6.21 14.53 3.17
CA SER A 41 5.61 15.83 2.88
C SER A 41 5.38 15.96 1.39
N ASP A 42 4.20 16.45 1.02
CA ASP A 42 3.91 17.00 -0.29
C ASP A 42 4.01 16.01 -1.46
N LYS A 43 3.67 14.74 -1.22
CA LYS A 43 3.72 13.71 -2.26
C LYS A 43 2.51 13.80 -3.18
N ILE A 44 2.74 13.96 -4.48
CA ILE A 44 1.68 14.01 -5.48
C ILE A 44 1.32 12.59 -5.92
N LEU A 45 0.04 12.25 -5.85
CA LEU A 45 -0.50 10.93 -6.12
C LEU A 45 -1.75 11.03 -7.00
N GLU A 46 -1.91 10.08 -7.92
CA GLU A 46 -3.11 9.93 -8.74
C GLU A 46 -3.99 8.82 -8.17
N ILE A 47 -5.28 9.10 -8.00
CA ILE A 47 -6.24 8.12 -7.50
C ILE A 47 -6.62 7.13 -8.61
N THR A 48 -6.26 5.87 -8.43
CA THR A 48 -6.53 4.81 -9.40
C THR A 48 -7.81 4.03 -9.07
N LYS A 49 -8.14 3.88 -7.78
CA LYS A 49 -9.33 3.16 -7.32
C LYS A 49 -9.80 3.71 -5.96
N ILE A 50 -11.10 3.63 -5.73
CA ILE A 50 -11.72 4.01 -4.45
C ILE A 50 -12.64 2.87 -4.01
N GLU A 51 -12.50 2.42 -2.77
CA GLU A 51 -13.41 1.46 -2.13
C GLU A 51 -14.08 2.13 -0.93
N LYS A 52 -15.41 2.22 -0.96
CA LYS A 52 -16.19 2.73 0.17
C LYS A 52 -16.61 1.54 1.05
N LYS A 53 -16.12 1.52 2.29
CA LYS A 53 -16.64 0.66 3.37
C LYS A 53 -17.59 1.49 4.25
N SER A 54 -18.38 0.81 5.07
CA SER A 54 -19.41 1.42 5.92
C SER A 54 -18.92 2.57 6.79
N SER A 55 -17.68 2.52 7.31
CA SER A 55 -17.11 3.57 8.15
C SER A 55 -15.96 4.36 7.49
N ASN A 56 -15.27 3.78 6.50
CA ASN A 56 -14.02 4.31 5.96
C ASN A 56 -14.00 4.21 4.43
N THR A 57 -13.40 5.20 3.78
CA THR A 57 -13.07 5.15 2.35
C THR A 57 -11.59 4.81 2.19
N ILE A 58 -11.30 3.77 1.40
CA ILE A 58 -9.94 3.37 1.05
C ILE A 58 -9.65 3.92 -0.34
N ILE A 59 -8.63 4.75 -0.44
CA ILE A 59 -8.17 5.37 -1.67
C ILE A 59 -6.87 4.68 -2.08
N PHE A 60 -6.86 4.14 -3.29
CA PHE A 60 -5.70 3.48 -3.88
C PHE A 60 -5.04 4.43 -4.86
N CYS A 61 -3.74 4.65 -4.69
CA CYS A 61 -2.94 5.55 -5.50
C CYS A 61 -1.62 4.88 -5.89
N ASN A 62 -1.51 4.35 -7.09
CA ASN A 62 -0.32 3.61 -7.56
C ASN A 62 0.12 2.57 -6.51
N ASN A 63 1.27 2.78 -5.87
CA ASN A 63 1.90 1.88 -4.89
C ASN A 63 1.41 2.15 -3.45
N TYR A 64 0.52 3.12 -3.25
CA TYR A 64 0.08 3.63 -1.96
C TYR A 64 -1.40 3.36 -1.70
N ILE A 65 -1.72 3.15 -0.42
CA ILE A 65 -3.09 3.07 0.08
C ILE A 65 -3.27 4.14 1.14
N ILE A 66 -4.41 4.82 1.09
CA ILE A 66 -4.77 5.89 2.00
C ILE A 66 -6.14 5.58 2.59
N ASN A 67 -6.23 5.52 3.92
CA ASN A 67 -7.51 5.40 4.61
C ASN A 67 -7.99 6.77 5.03
N GLN A 68 -9.17 7.17 4.57
CA GLN A 68 -9.78 8.43 4.97
C GLN A 68 -11.28 8.27 5.24
N ASN A 69 -11.75 8.96 6.26
CA ASN A 69 -13.17 8.99 6.58
C ASN A 69 -13.85 10.04 5.71
N ASN A 70 -14.88 9.63 4.96
CA ASN A 70 -15.65 10.48 4.03
C ASN A 70 -14.80 11.34 3.09
N SER A 71 -14.49 10.77 1.92
CA SER A 71 -13.87 11.55 0.85
C SER A 71 -14.75 11.62 -0.39
N ASP A 72 -14.91 12.82 -0.93
CA ASP A 72 -15.63 13.10 -2.18
C ASP A 72 -14.73 12.98 -3.43
N TYR A 73 -13.50 12.48 -3.24
CA TYR A 73 -12.55 12.27 -4.33
C TYR A 73 -13.07 11.26 -5.35
N LYS A 74 -12.60 11.42 -6.59
CA LYS A 74 -12.95 10.59 -7.72
C LYS A 74 -11.72 9.92 -8.32
N ILE A 75 -11.97 8.83 -9.01
CA ILE A 75 -10.92 8.12 -9.77
C ILE A 75 -10.38 9.07 -10.85
N GLY A 76 -9.06 9.23 -10.90
CA GLY A 76 -8.35 10.14 -11.80
C GLY A 76 -8.03 11.51 -11.20
N ASP A 77 -8.46 11.79 -9.96
CA ASP A 77 -8.04 13.00 -9.25
C ASP A 77 -6.55 12.92 -8.87
N ILE A 78 -5.90 14.07 -8.89
CA ILE A 78 -4.51 14.26 -8.49
C ILE A 78 -4.52 14.99 -7.15
N ILE A 79 -3.97 14.32 -6.15
CA ILE A 79 -3.96 14.77 -4.77
C ILE A 79 -2.52 14.96 -4.27
N LYS A 80 -2.32 15.97 -3.44
CA LYS A 80 -1.13 16.15 -2.61
C LYS A 80 -1.37 15.45 -1.29
N VAL A 81 -0.44 14.63 -0.84
CA VAL A 81 -0.58 13.87 0.40
C VAL A 81 0.66 14.05 1.26
N SER A 82 0.43 14.42 2.51
CA SER A 82 1.42 14.45 3.59
C SER A 82 0.95 13.52 4.71
N GLY A 83 1.86 12.84 5.40
CA GLY A 83 1.47 11.86 6.43
C GLY A 83 2.60 10.92 6.81
N LEU A 84 2.26 9.82 7.48
CA LEU A 84 3.18 8.77 7.88
C LEU A 84 3.06 7.58 6.94
N VAL A 85 4.15 7.23 6.25
CA VAL A 85 4.22 6.06 5.38
C VAL A 85 4.72 4.86 6.17
N LYS A 86 4.00 3.74 6.08
CA LYS A 86 4.38 2.45 6.64
C LYS A 86 4.31 1.38 5.55
N ASP A 87 5.20 0.39 5.58
CA ASP A 87 5.07 -0.78 4.71
C ASP A 87 3.83 -1.59 5.13
N ILE A 88 3.03 -1.98 4.14
CA ILE A 88 1.78 -2.72 4.33
C ILE A 88 1.99 -4.03 5.08
N LEU A 89 3.16 -4.68 4.97
CA LEU A 89 3.45 -5.93 5.67
C LEU A 89 3.47 -5.79 7.20
N PHE A 90 3.56 -4.57 7.72
CA PHE A 90 3.48 -4.29 9.15
C PHE A 90 2.08 -3.88 9.61
N GLU A 91 1.06 -4.11 8.79
CA GLU A 91 -0.35 -3.96 9.16
C GLU A 91 -0.81 -5.17 10.00
N ASP A 92 -1.72 -4.95 10.96
CA ASP A 92 -2.14 -5.97 11.93
C ASP A 92 -2.78 -7.20 11.26
N ASN A 93 -3.38 -7.02 10.08
CA ASN A 93 -3.95 -8.10 9.29
C ASN A 93 -3.01 -8.54 8.17
N LEU A 94 -2.16 -9.52 8.48
CA LEU A 94 -1.17 -10.05 7.54
C LEU A 94 -1.79 -10.62 6.25
N GLN A 95 -2.95 -11.29 6.32
CA GLN A 95 -3.58 -11.86 5.12
C GLN A 95 -4.03 -10.77 4.15
N TYR A 96 -4.65 -9.71 4.67
CA TYR A 96 -5.06 -8.57 3.86
C TYR A 96 -3.86 -7.81 3.32
N ALA A 97 -2.81 -7.63 4.12
CA ALA A 97 -1.55 -7.02 3.71
C ALA A 97 -0.89 -7.78 2.54
N LEU A 98 -0.82 -9.11 2.62
CA LEU A 98 -0.29 -9.96 1.53
C LEU A 98 -1.13 -9.85 0.26
N TYR A 99 -2.46 -9.79 0.40
CA TYR A 99 -3.35 -9.56 -0.74
C TYR A 99 -3.04 -8.22 -1.42
N LEU A 100 -2.94 -7.13 -0.64
CA LEU A 100 -2.63 -5.80 -1.18
C LEU A 100 -1.26 -5.77 -1.87
N LYS A 101 -0.25 -6.41 -1.28
CA LYS A 101 1.09 -6.51 -1.88
C LYS A 101 1.07 -7.28 -3.19
N SER A 102 0.29 -8.35 -3.29
CA SER A 102 0.11 -9.09 -4.56
C SER A 102 -0.55 -8.25 -5.67
N LYS A 103 -1.26 -7.18 -5.30
CA LYS A 103 -1.89 -6.23 -6.23
C LYS A 103 -0.98 -5.05 -6.58
N GLY A 104 0.23 -4.98 -6.03
CA GLY A 104 1.23 -3.94 -6.29
C GLY A 104 1.16 -2.74 -5.34
N TYR A 105 0.50 -2.89 -4.19
CA TYR A 105 0.48 -1.86 -3.14
C TYR A 105 1.50 -2.21 -2.06
N ASP A 106 2.53 -1.39 -1.92
CA ASP A 106 3.64 -1.64 -0.98
C ASP A 106 3.50 -0.82 0.30
N TYR A 107 2.82 0.32 0.22
CA TYR A 107 2.83 1.32 1.28
C TYR A 107 1.44 1.77 1.68
N LYS A 108 1.28 2.03 2.97
CA LYS A 108 0.10 2.67 3.54
C LYS A 108 0.47 4.04 4.09
N ILE A 109 -0.39 5.03 3.84
CA ILE A 109 -0.28 6.37 4.42
C ILE A 109 -1.29 6.48 5.56
N ASP A 110 -0.78 6.58 6.78
CA ASP A 110 -1.54 6.84 7.99
C ASP A 110 -1.56 8.35 8.28
N TYR A 111 -2.66 8.80 8.89
CA TYR A 111 -2.95 10.21 9.21
C TYR A 111 -2.75 11.16 8.01
N PRO A 112 -3.37 10.88 6.86
CA PRO A 112 -3.14 11.64 5.65
C PRO A 112 -3.73 13.06 5.76
N GLN A 113 -2.90 14.06 5.47
CA GLN A 113 -3.34 15.40 5.10
C GLN A 113 -3.37 15.46 3.58
N ILE A 114 -4.57 15.61 3.02
CA ILE A 114 -4.79 15.57 1.58
C ILE A 114 -5.24 16.95 1.09
N GLU A 115 -4.54 17.47 0.09
CA GLU A 115 -4.90 18.68 -0.64
C GLU A 115 -5.20 18.31 -2.09
N TYR A 116 -6.35 18.74 -2.61
CA TYR A 116 -6.71 18.50 -4.00
C TYR A 116 -5.94 19.47 -4.91
N ILE A 117 -5.13 18.94 -5.84
CA ILE A 117 -4.33 19.76 -6.75
C ILE A 117 -5.04 19.91 -8.11
N GLY A 118 -5.72 18.86 -8.57
CA GLY A 118 -6.35 18.86 -9.88
C GLY A 118 -6.78 17.47 -10.32
N TYR A 119 -6.95 17.29 -11.62
CA TYR A 119 -7.40 16.02 -12.20
C TYR A 119 -6.55 15.66 -13.41
N LYS A 120 -6.39 14.36 -13.67
CA LYS A 120 -5.82 13.89 -14.92
C LYS A 120 -6.90 13.86 -16.00
N ASN A 121 -6.71 14.65 -17.05
CA ASN A 121 -7.58 14.61 -18.22
C ASN A 121 -7.44 13.27 -18.94
N SER A 122 -8.45 12.40 -18.83
CA SER A 122 -8.51 11.12 -19.54
C SER A 122 -9.86 10.96 -20.24
N LEU A 123 -9.86 10.37 -21.44
CA LEU A 123 -11.07 10.02 -22.21
C LEU A 123 -12.08 9.20 -21.37
N LYS A 124 -11.56 8.35 -20.49
CA LYS A 124 -12.35 7.52 -19.57
C LYS A 124 -13.20 8.36 -18.60
N ARG A 125 -12.72 9.56 -18.22
CA ARG A 125 -13.48 10.51 -17.39
C ARG A 125 -14.67 11.08 -18.16
N TYR A 126 -14.48 11.50 -19.41
CA TYR A 126 -15.59 11.99 -20.23
C TYR A 126 -16.66 10.93 -20.39
N ILE A 127 -16.26 9.67 -20.59
CA ILE A 127 -17.17 8.52 -20.63
C ILE A 127 -17.92 8.37 -19.30
N ASN A 128 -17.24 8.47 -18.15
CA ASN A 128 -17.90 8.36 -16.83
C ASN A 128 -18.80 9.56 -16.49
N ILE A 129 -18.41 10.79 -16.82
CA ILE A 129 -19.25 11.98 -16.64
C ILE A 129 -20.50 11.87 -17.52
N PHE A 130 -20.31 11.49 -18.78
CA PHE A 130 -21.41 11.27 -19.72
C PHE A 130 -22.36 10.18 -19.21
N ARG A 131 -21.82 9.05 -18.74
CA ARG A 131 -22.61 7.97 -18.13
C ARG A 131 -23.40 8.44 -16.91
N ASN A 132 -22.77 9.16 -15.99
CA ASN A 132 -23.44 9.66 -14.78
C ASN A 132 -24.52 10.69 -15.12
N ASN A 133 -24.28 11.56 -16.11
CA ASN A 133 -25.28 12.48 -16.59
C ASN A 133 -26.48 11.73 -17.18
N ILE A 134 -26.26 10.71 -18.01
CA ILE A 134 -27.34 9.85 -18.53
C ILE A 134 -28.14 9.23 -17.39
N ILE A 135 -27.48 8.64 -16.40
CA ILE A 135 -28.15 8.04 -15.24
C ILE A 135 -29.00 9.10 -14.53
N SER A 136 -28.44 10.27 -14.23
CA SER A 136 -29.18 11.34 -13.56
C SER A 136 -30.38 11.85 -14.36
N THR A 137 -30.28 11.88 -15.70
CA THR A 137 -31.39 12.27 -16.58
C THR A 137 -32.47 11.19 -16.63
N ILE A 138 -32.08 9.92 -16.67
CA ILE A 138 -33.01 8.79 -16.58
C ILE A 138 -33.74 8.86 -15.23
N ASP A 139 -33.00 8.97 -14.13
CA ASP A 139 -33.59 9.06 -12.80
C ASP A 139 -34.53 10.25 -12.70
N TYR A 140 -34.16 11.43 -13.21
CA TYR A 140 -35.05 12.59 -13.27
C TYR A 140 -36.37 12.30 -14.01
N ILE A 141 -36.29 11.73 -15.22
CA ILE A 141 -37.47 11.42 -16.04
C ILE A 141 -38.37 10.36 -15.39
N TYR A 142 -37.79 9.36 -14.73
CA TYR A 142 -38.57 8.28 -14.10
C TYR A 142 -39.08 8.62 -12.70
N THR A 143 -38.48 9.62 -12.03
CA THR A 143 -38.95 10.08 -10.71
C THR A 143 -40.06 11.14 -10.84
N ASP A 144 -40.07 11.95 -11.90
CA ASP A 144 -41.15 12.93 -12.18
C ASP A 144 -42.44 12.29 -12.78
N ASN A 145 -42.44 10.97 -13.05
CA ASN A 145 -43.58 10.24 -13.65
C ASN A 145 -44.30 9.26 -12.69
N ASN A 146 -44.10 9.40 -11.38
CA ASN A 146 -44.87 8.73 -10.31
C ASN A 146 -45.43 9.75 -9.32
#